data_AF-A0A7S4L9I6-F1
#
_entry.id   AF-A0A7S4L9I6-F1
#
_cell.length_a   1.000
_cell.length_b   1.000
_cell.length_c   1.000
_cell.angle_alpha   90.00
_cell.angle_beta   90.00
_cell.angle_gamma   90.00
#
_symmetry.space_group_name_H-M   'P 1'
#
loop_
_entity.id
_entity.type
_entity.pdbx_description
1 polymer ?
#
loop_
_entity_poly.entity_id
_entity_poly.type
_entity_poly.pdbx_seq_one_letter_code
_entity_poly.pdbx_strand_id
1 'polypeptide(L)'
;QADDLLIFCPYGLEIDPDDPTMLKFDEKGCPEKIKASALANHLEECDYRKAVCLECGSQTHEGEPLRMIHLEEHGMLCGKSECPHEPFGCPFVGAKIALTEHIKMCPFEQMKEFIARTESCFSALTSRIQQLESENAALRGVIETNVRDSKQMQRLNFIAFDNQARINNILDYLAGYTPISPSLTPTHSPTHQPH
;
A
#
# COMPACT_ATOMS: atom_id res chain seq x y z
N GLN A 1 -63.12 15.90 -33.45
CA GLN A 1 -62.73 15.52 -32.07
C GLN A 1 -62.32 14.05 -32.11
N ALA A 2 -61.03 13.78 -32.31
CA ALA A 2 -60.44 12.44 -32.22
C ALA A 2 -59.42 12.38 -31.06
N ASP A 3 -59.51 13.35 -30.13
CA ASP A 3 -58.50 13.61 -29.09
C ASP A 3 -58.66 12.76 -27.82
N ASP A 4 -59.64 11.85 -27.81
CA ASP A 4 -59.96 10.99 -26.65
C ASP A 4 -59.78 9.50 -26.93
N LEU A 5 -59.20 9.12 -28.08
CA LEU A 5 -58.87 7.71 -28.31
C LEU A 5 -57.70 7.30 -27.42
N LEU A 6 -58.03 6.53 -26.37
CA LEU A 6 -57.06 5.88 -25.50
C LEU A 6 -56.68 4.52 -26.08
N ILE A 7 -55.39 4.30 -26.26
CA ILE A 7 -54.81 3.04 -26.72
C ILE A 7 -53.86 2.50 -25.66
N PHE A 8 -53.70 1.18 -25.60
CA PHE A 8 -52.68 0.57 -24.73
C PHE A 8 -51.28 0.86 -25.28
N CYS A 9 -50.32 1.02 -24.38
CA CYS A 9 -48.92 1.07 -24.76
C CYS A 9 -48.51 -0.21 -25.53
N PRO A 10 -47.89 -0.10 -26.72
CA PRO A 10 -47.34 -1.26 -27.43
C PRO A 10 -46.35 -2.10 -26.62
N TYR A 11 -45.62 -1.49 -25.67
CA TYR A 11 -44.70 -2.21 -24.79
C TYR A 11 -45.39 -3.01 -23.67
N GLY A 12 -46.71 -2.85 -23.52
CA GLY A 12 -47.60 -3.60 -22.62
C GLY A 12 -48.39 -4.72 -23.30
N LEU A 13 -48.12 -4.97 -24.58
CA LEU A 13 -48.83 -5.97 -25.37
C LEU A 13 -47.86 -7.04 -25.85
N GLU A 14 -48.30 -8.29 -25.83
CA GLU A 14 -47.62 -9.41 -26.45
C GLU A 14 -48.56 -10.11 -27.44
N ILE A 15 -47.97 -10.77 -28.44
CA ILE A 15 -48.72 -11.58 -29.39
C ILE A 15 -49.24 -12.81 -28.63
N ASP A 16 -50.52 -13.13 -28.81
CA ASP A 16 -51.08 -14.33 -28.22
C ASP A 16 -50.41 -15.57 -28.83
N PRO A 17 -49.80 -16.46 -28.02
CA PRO A 17 -49.15 -17.67 -28.53
C PRO A 17 -50.15 -18.64 -29.19
N ASP A 18 -51.43 -18.61 -28.79
CA ASP A 18 -52.48 -19.47 -29.34
C ASP A 18 -53.13 -18.86 -30.59
N ASP A 19 -53.11 -17.53 -30.73
CA ASP A 19 -53.60 -16.81 -31.91
C ASP A 19 -52.66 -15.63 -32.29
N PRO A 20 -51.76 -15.83 -33.28
CA PRO A 20 -50.80 -14.81 -33.72
C PRO A 20 -51.42 -13.52 -34.28
N THR A 21 -52.74 -13.49 -34.53
CA THR A 21 -53.45 -12.30 -34.99
C THR A 21 -53.99 -11.43 -33.86
N MET A 22 -53.95 -11.93 -32.62
CA MET A 22 -54.46 -11.27 -31.43
C MET A 22 -53.32 -10.76 -30.56
N LEU A 23 -53.53 -9.57 -29.98
CA LEU A 23 -52.66 -9.00 -28.96
C LEU A 23 -53.32 -9.19 -27.59
N LYS A 24 -52.56 -9.72 -26.65
CA LYS A 24 -52.96 -9.81 -25.24
C LYS A 24 -52.06 -8.93 -24.39
N PHE A 25 -52.54 -8.63 -23.19
CA PHE A 25 -51.81 -7.79 -22.26
C PHE A 25 -50.66 -8.58 -21.62
N ASP A 26 -49.46 -8.02 -21.67
CA ASP A 26 -48.27 -8.55 -20.98
C ASP A 26 -48.23 -7.98 -19.56
N GLU A 27 -48.39 -8.83 -18.55
CA GLU A 27 -48.31 -8.44 -17.14
C GLU A 27 -46.94 -7.86 -16.75
N LYS A 28 -45.88 -8.19 -17.50
CA LYS A 28 -44.52 -7.65 -17.31
C LYS A 28 -44.27 -6.38 -18.15
N GLY A 29 -45.24 -5.96 -18.95
CA GLY A 29 -45.14 -4.82 -19.85
C GLY A 29 -45.73 -3.53 -19.26
N CYS A 30 -45.77 -2.46 -20.06
CA CYS A 30 -46.30 -1.17 -19.64
C CYS A 30 -47.82 -1.21 -19.42
N PRO A 31 -48.35 -0.88 -18.22
CA PRO A 31 -49.79 -0.95 -17.96
C PRO A 31 -50.60 0.27 -18.46
N GLU A 32 -49.95 1.27 -19.05
CA GLU A 32 -50.58 2.55 -19.34
C GLU A 32 -51.51 2.51 -20.56
N LYS A 33 -52.59 3.30 -20.46
CA LYS A 33 -53.45 3.70 -21.58
C LYS A 33 -53.14 5.14 -21.95
N ILE A 34 -52.69 5.35 -23.17
CA ILE A 34 -52.14 6.61 -23.64
C ILE A 34 -53.09 7.19 -24.69
N LYS A 35 -53.23 8.51 -24.74
CA LYS A 35 -53.94 9.15 -25.85
C LYS A 35 -53.15 8.91 -27.14
N ALA A 36 -53.85 8.58 -28.23
CA ALA A 36 -53.19 8.35 -29.52
C ALA A 36 -52.28 9.52 -29.95
N SER A 37 -52.65 10.76 -29.61
CA SER A 37 -51.84 11.96 -29.88
C SER A 37 -50.55 12.06 -29.05
N ALA A 38 -50.47 11.41 -27.89
CA ALA A 38 -49.31 11.41 -26.99
C ALA A 38 -48.45 10.14 -27.09
N LEU A 39 -48.83 9.18 -27.97
CA LEU A 39 -48.17 7.90 -28.10
C LEU A 39 -46.67 8.04 -28.42
N ALA A 40 -46.31 8.91 -29.37
CA ALA A 40 -44.93 9.08 -29.79
C ALA A 40 -44.02 9.49 -28.62
N ASN A 41 -44.44 10.51 -27.86
CA ASN A 41 -43.70 10.98 -26.69
C ASN A 41 -43.59 9.88 -25.61
N HIS A 42 -44.69 9.17 -25.35
CA HIS A 42 -44.65 8.06 -24.39
C HIS A 42 -43.67 6.97 -24.84
N LEU A 43 -43.63 6.58 -26.11
CA LEU A 43 -42.74 5.50 -26.57
C LEU A 43 -41.25 5.84 -26.37
N GLU A 44 -40.88 7.12 -26.49
CA GLU A 44 -39.51 7.58 -26.24
C GLU A 44 -39.15 7.54 -24.75
N GLU A 45 -40.10 7.91 -23.89
CA GLU A 45 -39.89 8.04 -22.43
C GLU A 45 -40.26 6.77 -21.65
N CYS A 46 -40.95 5.81 -22.26
CA CYS A 46 -41.48 4.63 -21.58
C CYS A 46 -40.36 3.81 -20.93
N ASP A 47 -40.51 3.53 -19.64
CA ASP A 47 -39.55 2.71 -18.89
C ASP A 47 -39.56 1.23 -19.30
N TYR A 48 -40.64 0.79 -19.97
CA TYR A 48 -40.75 -0.57 -20.50
C TYR A 48 -40.18 -0.73 -21.91
N ARG A 49 -39.65 0.35 -22.52
CA ARG A 49 -38.96 0.27 -23.81
C ARG A 49 -37.75 -0.65 -23.69
N LYS A 50 -37.41 -1.30 -24.79
CA LYS A 50 -36.24 -2.21 -24.85
C LYS A 50 -34.95 -1.43 -24.61
N ALA A 51 -34.07 -2.00 -23.80
CA ALA A 51 -32.76 -1.46 -23.47
C ALA A 51 -31.66 -2.45 -23.88
N VAL A 52 -30.44 -1.94 -24.02
CA VAL A 52 -29.24 -2.73 -24.34
C VAL A 52 -28.17 -2.41 -23.30
N CYS A 53 -27.63 -3.43 -22.60
CA CYS A 53 -26.48 -3.19 -21.71
C CYS A 53 -25.26 -2.90 -22.58
N LEU A 54 -24.64 -1.73 -22.42
CA LEU A 54 -23.43 -1.36 -23.17
C LEU A 54 -22.20 -2.20 -22.75
N GLU A 55 -22.21 -2.76 -21.54
CA GLU A 55 -21.07 -3.53 -21.01
C GLU A 55 -21.05 -4.99 -21.51
N CYS A 56 -22.20 -5.66 -21.56
CA CYS A 56 -22.29 -7.04 -22.03
C CYS A 56 -22.88 -7.17 -23.45
N GLY A 57 -23.42 -6.09 -24.03
CA GLY A 57 -24.11 -6.10 -25.32
C GLY A 57 -25.44 -6.86 -25.32
N SER A 58 -25.87 -7.40 -24.17
CA SER A 58 -27.10 -8.18 -24.06
C SER A 58 -28.33 -7.29 -24.20
N GLN A 59 -29.31 -7.81 -24.94
CA GLN A 59 -30.67 -7.29 -25.02
C GLN A 59 -31.61 -8.08 -24.10
N THR A 60 -31.10 -9.02 -23.31
CA THR A 60 -31.89 -9.89 -22.45
C THR A 60 -31.36 -9.97 -21.02
N HIS A 61 -32.30 -10.05 -20.07
CA HIS A 61 -32.09 -10.37 -18.67
C HIS A 61 -32.69 -11.75 -18.39
N GLU A 62 -31.87 -12.75 -18.05
CA GLU A 62 -32.34 -14.10 -17.70
C GLU A 62 -33.28 -14.76 -18.75
N GLY A 63 -33.14 -14.39 -20.03
CA GLY A 63 -33.96 -14.91 -21.14
C GLY A 63 -35.14 -14.03 -21.55
N GLU A 64 -35.42 -12.95 -20.83
CA GLU A 64 -36.46 -11.96 -21.14
C GLU A 64 -35.87 -10.69 -21.76
N PRO A 65 -36.58 -9.92 -22.61
CA PRO A 65 -36.09 -8.65 -23.12
C PRO A 65 -35.72 -7.68 -22.00
N LEU A 66 -34.51 -7.14 -22.05
CA LEU A 66 -34.05 -6.11 -21.12
C LEU A 66 -34.85 -4.84 -21.39
N ARG A 67 -35.46 -4.28 -20.36
CA ARG A 67 -36.24 -3.03 -20.41
C ARG A 67 -35.51 -1.94 -19.65
N MET A 68 -35.78 -0.67 -19.97
CA MET A 68 -35.12 0.46 -19.31
C MET A 68 -35.28 0.46 -17.79
N ILE A 69 -36.46 0.08 -17.29
CA ILE A 69 -36.75 -0.04 -15.86
C ILE A 69 -35.83 -1.04 -15.14
N HIS A 70 -35.39 -2.11 -15.82
CA HIS A 70 -34.51 -3.13 -15.26
C HIS A 70 -33.04 -2.91 -15.66
N LEU A 71 -32.72 -1.85 -16.42
CA LEU A 71 -31.37 -1.62 -16.91
C LEU A 71 -30.39 -1.28 -15.78
N GLU A 72 -30.85 -0.54 -14.77
CA GLU A 72 -30.02 -0.19 -13.60
C GLU A 72 -29.71 -1.43 -12.75
N GLU A 73 -30.73 -2.24 -12.43
CA GLU A 73 -30.56 -3.51 -11.70
C GLU A 73 -29.65 -4.47 -12.46
N HIS A 74 -29.88 -4.60 -13.77
CA HIS A 74 -29.00 -5.35 -14.63
C HIS A 74 -27.58 -4.79 -14.59
N GLY A 75 -27.38 -3.47 -14.71
CA GLY A 75 -26.07 -2.81 -14.66
C GLY A 75 -25.29 -3.10 -13.38
N MET A 76 -25.98 -3.25 -12.24
CA MET A 76 -25.32 -3.64 -10.99
C MET A 76 -24.72 -5.06 -11.04
N LEU A 77 -25.29 -5.96 -11.86
CA LEU A 77 -24.90 -7.36 -12.01
C LEU A 77 -24.17 -7.67 -13.33
N CYS A 78 -24.35 -6.82 -14.33
CA CYS A 78 -23.73 -6.77 -15.65
C CYS A 78 -22.24 -6.41 -15.45
N GLY A 79 -21.41 -6.83 -16.41
CA GLY A 79 -19.97 -6.58 -16.37
C GLY A 79 -19.15 -7.83 -16.03
N LYS A 80 -17.94 -7.86 -16.57
CA LYS A 80 -16.96 -8.92 -16.32
C LYS A 80 -16.30 -8.65 -14.97
N SER A 81 -16.48 -9.58 -14.05
CA SER A 81 -15.81 -9.60 -12.75
C SER A 81 -14.84 -10.77 -12.70
N GLU A 82 -13.66 -10.51 -12.18
CA GLU A 82 -12.62 -11.52 -11.94
C GLU A 82 -12.85 -12.18 -10.59
N CYS A 83 -12.38 -13.42 -10.45
CA CYS A 83 -12.40 -14.09 -9.16
C CYS A 83 -11.49 -13.36 -8.15
N PRO A 84 -11.90 -13.19 -6.87
CA PRO A 84 -11.02 -12.63 -5.84
C PRO A 84 -9.68 -13.38 -5.68
N HIS A 85 -9.62 -14.62 -6.16
CA HIS A 85 -8.42 -15.45 -6.16
C HIS A 85 -7.60 -15.36 -7.46
N GLU A 86 -7.87 -14.40 -8.34
CA GLU A 86 -7.04 -14.10 -9.52
C GLU A 86 -5.55 -13.92 -9.16
N PRO A 87 -5.17 -13.23 -8.05
CA PRO A 87 -3.75 -13.11 -7.67
C PRO A 87 -3.06 -14.44 -7.36
N PHE A 88 -3.84 -15.47 -7.03
CA PHE A 88 -3.36 -16.83 -6.77
C PHE A 88 -3.43 -17.72 -8.03
N GLY A 89 -3.87 -17.18 -9.16
CA GLY A 89 -3.93 -17.85 -10.46
C GLY A 89 -5.30 -18.41 -10.83
N CYS A 90 -6.40 -17.95 -10.21
CA CYS A 90 -7.73 -18.34 -10.65
C CYS A 90 -8.08 -17.68 -12.01
N PRO A 91 -8.34 -18.44 -13.08
CA PRO A 91 -8.58 -17.88 -14.42
C PRO A 91 -10.03 -17.43 -14.64
N PHE A 92 -10.89 -17.47 -13.62
CA PHE A 92 -12.32 -17.20 -13.80
C PHE A 92 -12.57 -15.71 -14.02
N VAL A 93 -13.25 -15.41 -15.12
CA VAL A 93 -13.77 -14.09 -15.47
C VAL A 93 -15.18 -14.26 -16.01
N GLY A 94 -16.16 -13.57 -15.43
CA GLY A 94 -17.56 -13.73 -15.84
C GLY A 94 -18.50 -12.71 -15.21
N ALA A 95 -19.80 -12.84 -15.48
CA ALA A 95 -20.82 -12.01 -14.84
C ALA A 95 -20.83 -12.23 -13.31
N LYS A 96 -21.27 -11.24 -12.52
CA LYS A 96 -21.28 -11.34 -11.05
C LYS A 96 -22.10 -12.52 -10.51
N ILE A 97 -23.22 -12.85 -11.17
CA ILE A 97 -24.04 -14.01 -10.82
C ILE A 97 -23.24 -15.30 -10.99
N ALA A 98 -22.56 -15.46 -12.13
CA ALA A 98 -21.70 -16.60 -12.40
C ALA A 98 -20.47 -16.64 -11.45
N LEU A 99 -19.93 -15.48 -11.08
CA LEU A 99 -18.84 -15.38 -10.10
C LEU A 99 -19.27 -15.91 -8.73
N THR A 100 -20.48 -15.58 -8.29
CA THR A 100 -21.01 -16.02 -6.99
C THR A 100 -21.11 -17.53 -6.92
N GLU A 101 -21.54 -18.18 -8.00
CA GLU A 101 -21.58 -19.64 -8.09
C GLU A 101 -20.18 -20.24 -8.23
N HIS A 102 -19.30 -19.61 -9.01
CA HIS A 102 -17.90 -20.03 -9.14
C HIS A 102 -17.18 -20.07 -7.80
N ILE A 103 -17.32 -19.04 -6.95
CA ILE A 103 -16.63 -18.94 -5.66
C ILE A 103 -16.89 -20.19 -4.81
N LYS A 104 -18.13 -20.70 -4.79
CA LYS A 104 -18.51 -21.90 -4.01
C LYS A 104 -17.74 -23.16 -4.43
N MET A 105 -17.30 -23.24 -5.69
CA MET A 105 -16.55 -24.37 -6.24
C MET A 105 -15.07 -24.03 -6.49
N CYS A 106 -14.64 -22.80 -6.18
CA CYS A 106 -13.30 -22.34 -6.47
C CYS A 106 -12.29 -23.13 -5.60
N PRO A 107 -11.24 -23.74 -6.19
CA PRO A 107 -10.22 -24.46 -5.41
C PRO A 107 -9.54 -23.59 -4.36
N PHE A 108 -9.37 -22.29 -4.66
CA PHE A 108 -8.74 -21.33 -3.77
C PHE A 108 -9.65 -20.90 -2.61
N GLU A 109 -10.97 -20.86 -2.81
CA GLU A 109 -11.93 -20.57 -1.74
C GLU A 109 -11.85 -21.62 -0.62
N GLN A 110 -11.66 -22.89 -0.98
CA GLN A 110 -11.46 -23.98 -0.01
C GLN A 110 -10.16 -23.84 0.78
N MET A 111 -9.16 -23.17 0.21
CA MET A 111 -7.84 -22.96 0.82
C MET A 111 -7.68 -21.57 1.45
N LYS A 112 -8.73 -20.72 1.47
CA LYS A 112 -8.62 -19.32 1.90
C LYS A 112 -8.03 -19.15 3.30
N GLU A 113 -8.36 -20.03 4.23
CA GLU A 113 -7.83 -20.02 5.60
C GLU A 113 -6.33 -20.36 5.63
N PHE A 114 -5.89 -21.28 4.77
CA PHE A 114 -4.49 -21.63 4.63
C PHE A 114 -3.71 -20.49 3.98
N ILE A 115 -4.27 -19.87 2.93
CA ILE A 115 -3.69 -18.70 2.26
C ILE A 115 -3.52 -17.55 3.26
N ALA A 116 -4.58 -17.19 3.99
CA ALA A 116 -4.53 -16.11 4.98
C ALA A 116 -3.50 -16.36 6.09
N ARG A 117 -3.42 -17.60 6.60
CA ARG A 117 -2.38 -17.98 7.59
C ARG A 117 -0.98 -17.88 7.01
N THR A 118 -0.81 -18.30 5.77
CA THR A 118 0.47 -18.28 5.06
C THR A 118 0.92 -16.85 4.81
N GLU A 119 0.04 -15.96 4.33
CA GLU A 119 0.30 -14.54 4.15
C GLU A 119 0.67 -13.84 5.46
N SER A 120 -0.07 -14.13 6.54
CA SER A 120 0.23 -13.60 7.87
C SER A 120 1.61 -14.05 8.37
N CYS A 121 1.95 -15.33 8.17
CA CYS A 121 3.27 -15.87 8.51
C CYS A 121 4.38 -15.21 7.67
N PHE A 122 4.19 -15.09 6.36
CA PHE A 122 5.13 -14.41 5.47
C PHE A 122 5.35 -12.95 5.90
N SER A 123 4.27 -12.22 6.18
CA SER A 123 4.35 -10.83 6.66
C SER A 123 5.16 -10.72 7.96
N ALA A 124 4.92 -11.62 8.92
CA ALA A 124 5.67 -11.66 10.18
C ALA A 124 7.16 -11.97 9.95
N LEU A 125 7.48 -12.93 9.08
CA LEU A 125 8.85 -13.28 8.73
C LEU A 125 9.57 -12.12 8.02
N THR A 126 8.93 -11.48 7.05
CA THR A 126 9.47 -10.30 6.35
C THR A 126 9.74 -9.17 7.34
N SER A 127 8.82 -8.91 8.27
CA SER A 127 9.01 -7.90 9.32
C SER A 127 10.19 -8.23 10.22
N ARG A 128 10.36 -9.52 10.59
CA ARG A 128 11.50 -9.96 11.40
C ARG A 128 12.83 -9.83 10.65
N ILE A 129 12.86 -10.11 9.35
CA ILE A 129 14.05 -9.91 8.51
C ILE A 129 14.45 -8.43 8.51
N GLN A 130 13.51 -7.53 8.25
CA GLN A 130 13.78 -6.09 8.24
C GLN A 130 14.29 -5.60 9.61
N GLN A 131 13.72 -6.10 10.70
CA GLN A 131 14.20 -5.80 12.04
C GLN A 131 15.65 -6.28 12.24
N LEU A 132 15.96 -7.52 11.86
CA LEU A 132 17.31 -8.08 11.97
C LEU A 132 18.34 -7.34 11.10
N GLU A 133 17.94 -6.88 9.92
CA GLU A 133 18.78 -6.06 9.05
C GLU A 133 19.09 -4.71 9.71
N SER A 134 18.08 -4.07 10.30
CA SER A 134 18.25 -2.83 11.06
C SER A 134 19.15 -3.03 12.29
N GLU A 135 18.96 -4.10 13.06
CA GLU A 135 19.80 -4.44 14.22
C GLU A 135 21.26 -4.68 13.80
N ASN A 136 21.49 -5.42 12.70
CA ASN A 136 22.82 -5.64 12.15
C ASN A 136 23.48 -4.34 11.69
N ALA A 137 22.74 -3.46 11.01
CA ALA A 137 23.26 -2.16 10.58
C ALA A 137 23.68 -1.31 11.80
N ALA A 138 22.86 -1.28 12.85
CA ALA A 138 23.16 -0.57 14.08
C ALA A 138 24.42 -1.13 14.77
N LEU A 139 24.52 -2.45 14.92
CA LEU A 139 25.70 -3.09 15.53
C LEU A 139 26.98 -2.86 14.74
N ARG A 140 26.91 -2.88 13.40
CA ARG A 140 28.05 -2.53 12.54
C ARG A 140 28.51 -1.09 12.79
N GLY A 141 27.58 -0.14 12.92
CA GLY A 141 27.91 1.25 13.27
C GLY A 141 28.59 1.39 14.65
N VAL A 142 28.16 0.62 15.65
CA VAL A 142 28.81 0.59 16.97
C VAL A 142 30.24 0.05 16.86
N ILE A 143 30.44 -1.03 16.10
CA ILE A 143 31.78 -1.61 15.89
C ILE A 143 32.70 -0.60 15.20
N GLU A 144 32.22 0.09 14.16
CA GLU A 144 33.00 1.12 13.46
C GLU A 144 33.43 2.26 14.41
N THR A 145 32.53 2.67 15.29
CA THR A 145 32.81 3.70 16.31
C THR A 145 33.85 3.19 17.32
N ASN A 146 33.68 1.98 17.86
CA ASN A 146 34.63 1.39 18.80
C ASN A 146 36.03 1.22 18.18
N VAL A 147 36.11 0.85 16.90
CA VAL A 147 37.38 0.75 16.17
C VAL A 147 38.03 2.13 16.05
N ARG A 148 37.26 3.19 15.79
CA ARG A 148 37.76 4.56 15.73
C ARG A 148 38.31 5.00 17.09
N ASP A 149 37.56 4.76 18.15
CA ASP A 149 37.93 5.15 19.52
C ASP A 149 39.17 4.38 20.00
N SER A 150 39.27 3.09 19.69
CA SER A 150 40.43 2.26 19.99
C SER A 150 41.71 2.81 19.32
N LYS A 151 41.62 3.19 18.03
CA LYS A 151 42.74 3.84 17.31
C LYS A 151 43.10 5.20 17.90
N GLN A 152 42.13 5.97 18.38
CA GLN A 152 42.38 7.25 19.05
C GLN A 152 43.07 7.04 20.40
N MET A 153 42.60 6.10 21.20
CA MET A 153 43.22 5.70 22.47
C MET A 153 44.66 5.26 22.29
N GLN A 154 44.96 4.44 21.28
CA GLN A 154 46.33 4.03 20.96
C GLN A 154 47.24 5.23 20.66
N ARG A 155 46.74 6.22 19.91
CA ARG A 155 47.49 7.45 19.63
C ARG A 155 47.73 8.30 20.88
N LEU A 156 46.72 8.46 21.73
CA LEU A 156 46.86 9.21 22.98
C LEU A 156 47.83 8.54 23.94
N ASN A 157 47.79 7.20 24.04
CA ASN A 157 48.75 6.43 24.85
C ASN A 157 50.18 6.63 24.37
N PHE A 158 50.41 6.66 23.06
CA PHE A 158 51.74 6.93 22.51
C PHE A 158 52.25 8.33 22.90
N ILE A 159 51.39 9.36 22.77
CA ILE A 159 51.72 10.73 23.16
C ILE A 159 51.98 10.83 24.67
N ALA A 160 51.16 10.18 25.49
CA ALA A 160 51.32 10.16 26.94
C ALA A 160 52.66 9.53 27.33
N PHE A 161 53.06 8.44 26.67
CA PHE A 161 54.34 7.78 26.92
C PHE A 161 55.52 8.67 26.54
N ASP A 162 55.49 9.32 25.37
CA ASP A 162 56.53 10.27 24.95
C ASP A 162 56.64 11.46 25.93
N ASN A 163 55.51 12.01 26.34
CA ASN A 163 55.47 13.09 27.34
C ASN A 163 56.04 12.62 28.69
N GLN A 164 55.71 11.41 29.14
CA GLN A 164 56.24 10.86 30.39
C GLN A 164 57.76 10.71 30.33
N ALA A 165 58.30 10.23 29.20
CA ALA A 165 59.74 10.13 29.00
C ALA A 165 60.43 11.50 29.04
N ARG A 166 59.84 12.53 28.40
CA ARG A 166 60.33 13.91 28.45
C ARG A 166 60.31 14.48 29.87
N ILE A 167 59.23 14.26 30.62
CA ILE A 167 59.11 14.72 32.01
C ILE A 167 60.20 14.08 32.87
N ASN A 168 60.40 12.77 32.76
CA ASN A 168 61.44 12.06 33.52
C ASN A 168 62.83 12.64 33.24
N ASN A 169 63.17 12.89 31.96
CA ASN A 169 64.44 13.53 31.60
C ASN A 169 64.63 14.92 32.23
N ILE A 170 63.56 15.73 32.28
CA ILE A 170 63.60 17.06 32.92
C ILE A 170 63.83 16.91 34.42
N LEU A 171 63.15 15.97 35.08
CA LEU A 171 63.32 15.72 36.51
C LEU A 171 64.75 15.27 36.84
N ASP A 172 65.34 14.39 36.01
CA ASP A 172 66.73 13.95 36.17
C ASP A 172 67.71 15.13 36.03
N TYR A 173 67.48 16.02 35.05
CA TYR A 173 68.29 17.23 34.88
C TYR A 173 68.20 18.16 36.10
N LEU A 174 67.01 18.36 36.66
CA LEU A 174 66.81 19.18 37.86
C LEU A 174 67.42 18.54 39.11
N ALA A 175 67.37 17.20 39.24
CA ALA A 175 67.98 16.48 40.34
C ALA A 175 69.52 16.55 40.33
N GLY A 176 70.13 16.64 39.14
CA GLY A 176 71.57 16.85 38.97
C GLY A 176 72.04 18.29 39.20
N TYR A 177 71.12 19.25 39.38
CA TYR A 177 71.45 20.66 39.57
C TYR A 177 71.68 20.97 41.06
N THR A 178 72.93 21.01 41.50
CA THR A 178 73.28 21.59 42.82
C THR A 178 73.38 23.12 42.69
N PRO A 179 72.63 23.90 43.50
CA PRO A 179 72.78 25.34 43.46
C PRO A 179 74.17 25.71 44.00
N ILE A 180 74.95 26.42 43.19
CA ILE A 180 76.20 27.04 43.64
C ILE A 180 75.81 28.15 44.62
N SER A 181 75.95 27.89 45.92
CA SER A 181 75.91 28.92 46.94
C SER A 181 77.05 29.92 46.69
N PRO A 182 76.79 31.23 46.59
CA PRO A 182 77.86 32.19 46.39
C PRO A 182 78.71 32.29 47.67
N SER A 183 79.95 31.78 47.60
CA SER A 183 80.95 31.99 48.64
C SER A 183 81.44 33.43 48.60
N LEU A 184 81.08 34.21 49.62
CA LEU A 184 81.69 35.50 49.92
C LEU A 184 83.10 35.27 50.49
N THR A 185 84.13 35.66 49.73
CA THR A 185 85.27 36.51 50.14
C THR A 185 86.37 36.44 49.06
N PRO A 186 87.01 37.59 48.74
CA PRO A 186 88.31 37.81 49.36
C PRO A 186 88.53 39.29 49.76
N THR A 187 89.02 39.52 50.97
CA THR A 187 89.68 40.78 51.33
C THR A 187 91.17 40.52 51.48
N HIS A 188 91.92 40.83 50.42
CA HIS A 188 93.34 41.16 50.55
C HIS A 188 93.45 42.58 51.14
N SER A 189 94.34 42.77 52.10
CA SER A 189 94.88 44.09 52.45
C SER A 189 96.37 43.96 52.81
N PRO A 190 97.18 44.98 52.51
CA PRO A 190 98.62 44.84 52.33
C PRO A 190 99.45 45.27 53.55
N THR A 191 100.65 44.74 53.58
CA THR A 191 101.75 45.00 54.51
C THR A 191 102.22 46.46 54.46
N HIS A 192 102.35 47.10 55.62
CA HIS A 192 103.26 48.24 55.82
C HIS A 192 103.84 48.20 57.25
N GLN A 193 105.15 48.03 57.35
CA GLN A 193 106.03 48.33 58.50
C GLN A 193 106.42 49.83 58.48
N PRO A 194 107.22 50.39 59.43
CA PRO A 194 107.41 50.09 60.86
C PRO A 194 107.44 51.38 61.75
N HIS A 195 107.39 51.24 63.08
CA HIS A 195 108.28 51.89 64.07
C HIS A 195 108.00 51.38 65.48
#